data_AF-A0A0L0BP42-F1
#
_entry.id   AF-A0A0L0BP42-F1
#
_cell.length_a   1.000
_cell.length_b   1.000
_cell.length_c   1.000
_cell.angle_alpha   90.00
_cell.angle_beta   90.00
_cell.angle_gamma   90.00
#
_symmetry.space_group_name_H-M   'P 1'
#
loop_
_entity.id
_entity.type
_entity.pdbx_description
1 polymer ?
#
loop_
_entity_poly.entity_id
_entity_poly.type
_entity_poly.pdbx_seq_one_letter_code
_entity_poly.pdbx_strand_id
1 'polypeptide(L)'
;MKLFLIINLIAVLLTNCLAAVSWGLQKDLNHPGKCVTGDIILAAGEQASIPGRCEQVVCHEESYATFFSCGVIGVPPGYVLGDPIEPDAGYPKCCARKIENLKCKEHPGKCVVEGLILSPGETAKYPHGCAIMTCYDDGLVIFYGCGSMQPPPGYVMGGLSNPSAPYPKCCRRPLILII
;
A
#
# COMPACT_ATOMS: atom_id res chain seq x y z
N MET A 1 -36.20 16.50 20.31
CA MET A 1 -36.54 15.19 19.73
C MET A 1 -35.92 14.95 18.34
N LYS A 2 -36.07 15.84 17.35
CA LYS A 2 -35.50 15.63 16.00
C LYS A 2 -33.96 15.49 15.97
N LEU A 3 -33.24 16.27 16.79
CA LEU A 3 -31.77 16.20 16.85
C LEU A 3 -31.26 14.84 17.36
N PHE A 4 -31.91 14.26 18.37
CA PHE A 4 -31.57 12.93 18.88
C PHE A 4 -31.86 11.82 17.86
N LEU A 5 -32.94 11.95 17.08
CA LEU A 5 -33.25 11.02 15.99
C LEU A 5 -32.19 11.08 14.87
N ILE A 6 -31.72 12.28 14.53
CA ILE A 6 -30.67 12.47 13.52
C ILE A 6 -29.33 11.90 14.00
N ILE A 7 -28.95 12.11 15.28
CA ILE A 7 -27.72 11.55 15.85
C ILE A 7 -27.76 10.01 15.86
N ASN A 8 -28.90 9.41 16.23
CA ASN A 8 -29.05 7.95 16.19
C ASN A 8 -29.00 7.41 14.76
N LEU A 9 -29.61 8.09 13.79
CA LEU A 9 -29.56 7.70 12.38
C LEU A 9 -28.12 7.75 11.83
N ILE A 10 -27.37 8.80 12.17
CA ILE A 10 -25.95 8.94 11.78
C ILE A 10 -25.10 7.85 12.45
N ALA A 11 -25.33 7.55 13.73
CA ALA A 11 -24.60 6.49 14.43
C ALA A 11 -24.84 5.10 13.83
N VAL A 12 -26.08 4.78 13.41
CA VAL A 12 -26.42 3.52 12.73
C VAL A 12 -25.84 3.45 11.32
N LEU A 13 -25.74 4.58 10.61
CA LEU A 13 -25.12 4.64 9.29
C LEU A 13 -23.59 4.50 9.35
N LEU A 14 -22.95 4.98 10.42
CA LEU A 14 -21.50 4.89 10.62
C LEU A 14 -21.02 3.51 11.12
N THR A 15 -21.89 2.67 11.70
CA THR A 15 -21.53 1.32 12.17
C THR A 15 -21.56 0.25 11.08
N ASN A 16 -22.08 0.56 9.89
CA ASN A 16 -22.06 -0.37 8.77
C ASN A 16 -20.79 -0.18 7.92
N CYS A 17 -20.08 -1.30 7.70
CA CYS A 17 -19.12 -1.55 6.60
C CYS A 17 -17.63 -1.23 6.77
N LEU A 18 -16.98 -1.71 7.83
CA LEU A 18 -15.52 -1.99 7.79
C LEU A 18 -15.11 -3.32 8.49
N ALA A 19 -16.05 -4.10 9.00
CA ALA A 19 -15.72 -5.31 9.74
C ALA A 19 -15.29 -6.44 8.78
N ALA A 20 -14.07 -6.94 8.96
CA ALA A 20 -13.56 -8.15 8.31
C ALA A 20 -14.25 -9.42 8.81
N VAL A 21 -15.13 -9.30 9.81
CA VAL A 21 -15.82 -10.40 10.48
C VAL A 21 -17.33 -10.17 10.44
N SER A 22 -18.08 -11.17 10.00
CA SER A 22 -19.54 -11.20 10.08
C SER A 22 -20.01 -12.43 10.83
N TRP A 23 -21.23 -12.40 11.35
CA TRP A 23 -21.80 -13.48 12.12
C TRP A 23 -23.27 -13.68 11.77
N GLY A 24 -23.77 -14.91 11.91
CA GLY A 24 -25.15 -15.21 11.57
C GLY A 24 -25.58 -16.64 11.93
N LEU A 25 -26.89 -16.85 11.99
CA LEU A 25 -27.47 -18.18 12.16
C LEU A 25 -27.48 -18.93 10.83
N GLN A 26 -27.01 -20.17 10.83
CA GLN A 26 -26.88 -21.07 9.67
C GLN A 26 -27.66 -22.36 9.93
N LYS A 27 -28.90 -22.22 10.41
CA LYS A 27 -29.78 -23.35 10.73
C LYS A 27 -30.29 -24.02 9.47
N ASP A 28 -30.29 -25.35 9.48
CA ASP A 28 -30.90 -26.17 8.44
C ASP A 28 -31.70 -27.31 9.10
N LEU A 29 -32.86 -27.65 8.52
CA LEU A 29 -33.76 -28.66 9.07
C LEU A 29 -33.25 -30.10 8.87
N ASN A 30 -32.47 -30.35 7.82
CA ASN A 30 -31.89 -31.67 7.52
C ASN A 30 -30.58 -31.90 8.29
N HIS A 31 -29.97 -30.83 8.81
CA HIS A 31 -28.73 -30.87 9.59
C HIS A 31 -28.88 -30.14 10.94
N PRO A 32 -29.73 -30.66 11.86
CA PRO A 32 -30.02 -30.00 13.12
C PRO A 32 -28.75 -29.84 14.00
N GLY A 33 -28.58 -28.65 14.56
CA GLY A 33 -27.44 -28.30 15.43
C GLY A 33 -26.12 -28.04 14.70
N LYS A 34 -26.10 -28.10 13.36
CA LYS A 34 -24.94 -27.83 12.51
C LYS A 34 -25.08 -26.48 11.81
N CYS A 35 -23.96 -25.91 11.39
CA CYS A 35 -23.95 -24.76 10.50
C CYS A 35 -23.90 -25.23 9.05
N VAL A 36 -24.87 -24.81 8.24
CA VAL A 36 -24.91 -25.11 6.80
C VAL A 36 -24.69 -23.83 5.99
N THR A 37 -23.61 -23.79 5.22
CA THR A 37 -23.26 -22.66 4.34
C THR A 37 -22.88 -23.18 2.96
N GLY A 38 -23.79 -23.02 1.98
CA GLY A 38 -23.61 -23.63 0.66
C GLY A 38 -23.52 -25.15 0.80
N ASP A 39 -22.47 -25.74 0.25
CA ASP A 39 -22.21 -27.19 0.33
C ASP A 39 -21.43 -27.60 1.60
N ILE A 40 -21.11 -26.66 2.49
CA ILE A 40 -20.34 -26.92 3.72
C ILE A 40 -21.30 -27.13 4.89
N ILE A 41 -21.15 -28.28 5.56
CA ILE A 41 -21.88 -28.63 6.78
C ILE A 41 -20.87 -28.82 7.90
N LEU A 42 -20.96 -28.00 8.95
CA LEU A 42 -20.01 -27.99 10.07
C LEU A 42 -20.73 -28.29 11.39
N ALA A 43 -20.16 -29.17 12.20
CA ALA A 43 -20.52 -29.30 13.60
C ALA A 43 -19.98 -28.13 14.41
N ALA A 44 -20.55 -27.89 15.60
CA ALA A 44 -20.05 -26.86 16.51
C ALA A 44 -18.56 -27.11 16.84
N GLY A 45 -17.75 -26.06 16.75
CA GLY A 45 -16.29 -26.09 16.90
C GLY A 45 -15.52 -26.37 15.60
N GLU A 46 -16.18 -26.78 14.52
CA GLU A 46 -15.52 -27.01 13.23
C GLU A 46 -15.37 -25.72 12.43
N GLN A 47 -14.37 -25.70 11.55
CA GLN A 47 -14.07 -24.59 10.67
C GLN A 47 -13.75 -25.06 9.26
N ALA A 48 -14.07 -24.25 8.26
CA ALA A 48 -13.74 -24.53 6.86
C ALA A 48 -13.41 -23.25 6.10
N SER A 49 -12.63 -23.41 5.02
CA SER A 49 -12.48 -22.35 4.02
C SER A 49 -13.66 -22.41 3.05
N ILE A 50 -14.19 -21.26 2.65
CA ILE A 50 -15.31 -21.21 1.70
C ILE A 50 -14.78 -21.33 0.25
N PRO A 51 -15.23 -22.31 -0.54
CA PRO A 51 -14.82 -22.43 -1.94
C PRO A 51 -15.10 -21.16 -2.75
N GLY A 52 -14.13 -20.73 -3.55
CA GLY A 52 -14.25 -19.56 -4.41
C GLY A 52 -14.20 -18.21 -3.69
N ARG A 53 -14.04 -18.18 -2.36
CA ARG A 53 -13.87 -16.95 -1.58
C ARG A 53 -12.69 -17.07 -0.63
N CYS A 54 -11.92 -16.00 -0.46
CA CYS A 54 -10.89 -15.96 0.58
C CYS A 54 -11.53 -15.66 1.94
N GLU A 55 -12.26 -16.65 2.46
CA GLU A 55 -13.03 -16.57 3.69
C GLU A 55 -12.90 -17.86 4.49
N GLN A 56 -12.94 -17.74 5.81
CA GLN A 56 -13.07 -18.86 6.73
C GLN A 56 -14.37 -18.74 7.52
N VAL A 57 -15.07 -19.86 7.67
CA VAL A 57 -16.22 -19.98 8.57
C VAL A 57 -15.85 -20.83 9.77
N VAL A 58 -16.30 -20.42 10.95
CA VAL A 58 -16.23 -21.18 12.19
C VAL A 58 -17.66 -21.39 12.69
N CYS A 59 -18.05 -22.64 12.92
CA CYS A 59 -19.34 -22.99 13.46
C CYS A 59 -19.31 -23.03 15.00
N HIS A 60 -20.33 -22.48 15.62
CA HIS A 60 -20.56 -22.47 17.06
C HIS A 60 -21.83 -23.24 17.39
N GLU A 61 -22.16 -23.32 18.67
CA GLU A 61 -23.40 -23.93 19.14
C GLU A 61 -24.65 -23.23 18.56
N GLU A 62 -25.78 -23.94 18.60
CA GLU A 62 -27.07 -23.46 18.07
C GLU A 62 -27.06 -23.04 16.58
N SER A 63 -26.14 -23.61 15.80
CA SER A 63 -25.92 -23.28 14.39
C SER A 63 -25.52 -21.82 14.15
N TYR A 64 -24.88 -21.17 15.12
CA TYR A 64 -24.35 -19.83 14.94
C TYR A 64 -22.98 -19.89 14.29
N ALA A 65 -22.71 -19.10 13.26
CA ALA A 65 -21.44 -19.11 12.54
C ALA A 65 -20.78 -17.74 12.53
N THR A 66 -19.45 -17.73 12.54
CA THR A 66 -18.63 -16.55 12.32
C THR A 66 -17.85 -16.71 11.02
N PHE A 67 -17.90 -15.69 10.17
CA PHE A 67 -17.20 -15.61 8.90
C PHE A 67 -16.08 -14.58 9.01
N PHE A 68 -14.87 -14.99 8.64
CA PHE A 68 -13.69 -14.15 8.58
C PHE A 68 -13.32 -13.93 7.12
N SER A 69 -13.16 -12.67 6.73
CA SER A 69 -12.77 -12.22 5.40
C SER A 69 -11.55 -11.30 5.50
N CYS A 70 -10.96 -10.92 4.37
CA CYS A 70 -9.74 -10.11 4.34
C CYS A 70 -9.92 -8.65 4.83
N GLY A 71 -11.16 -8.16 4.93
CA GLY A 71 -11.44 -6.76 5.26
C GLY A 71 -10.90 -5.76 4.23
N VAL A 72 -10.79 -4.49 4.64
CA VAL A 72 -10.20 -3.43 3.81
C VAL A 72 -8.69 -3.41 4.01
N ILE A 73 -7.93 -3.65 2.95
CA ILE A 73 -6.47 -3.55 2.95
C ILE A 73 -6.08 -2.13 2.50
N GLY A 74 -5.56 -1.33 3.43
CA GLY A 74 -5.03 0.00 3.14
C GLY A 74 -3.68 -0.07 2.43
N VAL A 75 -3.47 0.79 1.44
CA VAL A 75 -2.19 0.96 0.74
C VAL A 75 -1.70 2.41 0.88
N PRO A 76 -0.37 2.66 0.92
CA PRO A 76 0.16 4.02 0.98
C PRO A 76 -0.27 4.87 -0.22
N PRO A 77 -0.29 6.22 -0.09
CA PRO A 77 -0.58 7.11 -1.22
C PRO A 77 0.32 6.82 -2.42
N GLY A 78 -0.28 6.74 -3.61
CA GLY A 78 0.43 6.43 -4.86
C GLY A 78 0.60 4.93 -5.13
N TYR A 79 0.07 4.06 -4.28
CA TYR A 79 0.06 2.61 -4.51
C TYR A 79 -1.37 2.09 -4.66
N VAL A 80 -1.52 0.94 -5.33
CA VAL A 80 -2.76 0.18 -5.45
C VAL A 80 -2.55 -1.26 -5.04
N LEU A 81 -3.64 -1.88 -4.60
CA LEU A 81 -3.67 -3.30 -4.29
C LEU A 81 -3.71 -4.09 -5.61
N GLY A 82 -2.64 -4.80 -5.91
CA GLY A 82 -2.46 -5.67 -7.07
C GLY A 82 -3.02 -7.07 -6.84
N ASP A 83 -2.63 -8.05 -7.67
CA ASP A 83 -3.17 -9.42 -7.61
C ASP A 83 -2.88 -10.17 -6.29
N PRO A 84 -3.73 -11.15 -5.90
CA PRO A 84 -3.43 -12.04 -4.78
C PRO A 84 -2.11 -12.79 -5.00
N ILE A 85 -1.32 -12.94 -3.93
CA ILE A 85 -0.02 -13.62 -3.99
C ILE A 85 -0.23 -15.15 -4.00
N GLU A 86 -1.14 -15.65 -3.17
CA GLU A 86 -1.49 -17.07 -3.06
C GLU A 86 -3.02 -17.24 -3.07
N PRO A 87 -3.69 -17.08 -4.22
CA PRO A 87 -5.17 -17.07 -4.30
C PRO A 87 -5.81 -18.39 -3.83
N ASP A 88 -5.12 -19.51 -3.98
CA ASP A 88 -5.63 -20.85 -3.64
C ASP A 88 -5.31 -21.28 -2.20
N ALA A 89 -4.60 -20.44 -1.44
CA ALA A 89 -4.30 -20.73 -0.03
C ALA A 89 -5.53 -20.55 0.86
N GLY A 90 -5.56 -21.23 2.01
CA GLY A 90 -6.60 -21.00 3.02
C GLY A 90 -6.49 -19.61 3.66
N TYR A 91 -7.61 -19.06 4.13
CA TYR A 91 -7.62 -17.84 4.94
C TYR A 91 -6.73 -18.01 6.19
N PRO A 92 -5.93 -17.00 6.59
CA PRO A 92 -5.85 -15.65 6.01
C PRO A 92 -4.81 -15.49 4.89
N LYS A 93 -4.11 -16.55 4.47
CA LYS A 93 -2.99 -16.44 3.53
C LYS A 93 -3.41 -15.93 2.16
N CYS A 94 -4.59 -16.34 1.67
CA CYS A 94 -5.14 -15.84 0.41
C CYS A 94 -5.47 -14.34 0.41
N CYS A 95 -5.44 -13.67 1.58
CA CYS A 95 -5.63 -12.22 1.68
C CYS A 95 -4.38 -11.43 1.26
N ALA A 96 -3.21 -12.06 1.22
CA ALA A 96 -1.98 -11.38 0.84
C ALA A 96 -2.05 -10.97 -0.64
N ARG A 97 -1.86 -9.67 -0.91
CA ARG A 97 -1.89 -9.11 -2.27
C ARG A 97 -0.63 -8.31 -2.54
N LYS A 98 -0.27 -8.23 -3.83
CA LYS A 98 0.81 -7.35 -4.28
C LYS A 98 0.42 -5.89 -4.01
N ILE A 99 1.42 -5.04 -3.77
CA ILE A 99 1.24 -3.60 -3.70
C ILE A 99 1.98 -3.01 -4.90
N GLU A 100 1.25 -2.36 -5.79
CA GLU A 100 1.78 -1.83 -7.07
C GLU A 100 1.80 -0.31 -7.02
N ASN A 101 2.88 0.31 -7.50
CA ASN A 101 2.97 1.77 -7.58
C ASN A 101 2.22 2.28 -8.81
N LEU A 102 1.21 3.14 -8.62
CA LEU A 102 0.39 3.71 -9.69
C LEU A 102 1.21 4.53 -10.71
N LYS A 103 2.30 5.17 -10.28
CA LYS A 103 3.16 5.93 -11.21
C LYS A 103 3.93 5.05 -12.19
N CYS A 104 4.02 3.74 -11.92
CA CYS A 104 4.75 2.78 -12.76
C CYS A 104 3.84 1.98 -13.70
N LYS A 105 2.50 2.16 -13.69
CA LYS A 105 1.61 1.39 -14.58
C LYS A 105 1.83 1.68 -16.07
N GLU A 106 2.19 2.90 -16.45
CA GLU A 106 2.50 3.25 -17.84
C GLU A 106 3.87 2.71 -18.30
N HIS A 107 4.78 2.47 -17.34
CA HIS A 107 6.15 2.04 -17.60
C HIS A 107 6.59 0.98 -16.57
N PRO A 108 6.08 -0.26 -16.67
CA PRO A 108 6.38 -1.32 -15.71
C PRO A 108 7.88 -1.64 -15.68
N GLY A 109 8.43 -1.81 -14.47
CA GLY A 109 9.86 -2.11 -14.26
C GLY A 109 10.81 -0.95 -14.57
N LYS A 110 10.29 0.26 -14.80
CA LYS A 110 11.06 1.46 -15.09
C LYS A 110 10.84 2.52 -14.01
N CYS A 111 11.83 3.37 -13.82
CA CYS A 111 11.71 4.53 -12.95
C CYS A 111 11.17 5.73 -13.74
N VAL A 112 10.06 6.31 -13.27
CA VAL A 112 9.47 7.50 -13.89
C VAL A 112 9.63 8.70 -12.96
N VAL A 113 10.47 9.67 -13.36
CA VAL A 113 10.71 10.91 -12.60
C VAL A 113 10.41 12.10 -13.48
N GLU A 114 9.29 12.78 -13.22
CA GLU A 114 8.92 14.04 -13.90
C GLU A 114 8.99 13.97 -15.44
N GLY A 115 8.53 12.85 -16.02
CA GLY A 115 8.54 12.61 -17.47
C GLY A 115 9.82 11.96 -18.00
N LEU A 116 10.86 11.80 -17.19
CA LEU A 116 12.01 10.96 -17.50
C LEU A 116 11.69 9.50 -17.17
N ILE A 117 11.92 8.61 -18.12
CA ILE A 117 11.72 7.17 -17.98
C ILE A 117 13.09 6.50 -18.06
N LEU A 118 13.47 5.82 -16.98
CA LEU A 118 14.77 5.15 -16.84
C LEU A 118 14.55 3.65 -16.65
N SER A 119 15.37 2.85 -17.31
CA SER A 119 15.47 1.41 -17.07
C SER A 119 16.40 1.15 -15.87
N PRO A 120 16.25 0.02 -15.16
CA PRO A 120 17.15 -0.34 -14.07
C PRO A 120 18.62 -0.30 -14.52
N GLY A 121 19.47 0.33 -13.72
CA GLY A 121 20.88 0.59 -14.03
C GLY A 121 21.15 1.89 -14.80
N GLU A 122 20.13 2.55 -15.36
CA GLU A 122 20.29 3.83 -16.04
C GLU A 122 20.45 4.98 -15.05
N THR A 123 21.20 6.00 -15.48
CA THR A 123 21.40 7.22 -14.71
C THR A 123 20.99 8.45 -15.53
N ALA A 124 20.44 9.46 -14.88
CA ALA A 124 20.08 10.72 -15.51
C ALA A 124 20.26 11.90 -14.57
N LYS A 125 20.51 13.09 -15.15
CA LYS A 125 20.52 14.33 -14.38
C LYS A 125 19.10 14.65 -13.91
N TYR A 126 18.96 15.06 -12.65
CA TYR A 126 17.69 15.53 -12.13
C TYR A 126 17.26 16.84 -12.81
N PRO A 127 15.99 16.98 -13.28
CA PRO A 127 15.53 18.18 -13.99
C PRO A 127 15.60 19.47 -13.16
N HIS A 128 15.38 19.37 -11.85
CA HIS A 128 15.31 20.53 -10.95
C HIS A 128 16.49 20.57 -9.99
N GLY A 129 17.67 20.95 -10.51
CA GLY A 129 18.85 21.25 -9.69
C GLY A 129 20.11 20.50 -10.11
N CYS A 130 21.05 20.36 -9.18
CA CYS A 130 22.28 19.62 -9.40
C CYS A 130 22.30 18.33 -8.59
N ALA A 131 21.77 17.27 -9.20
CA ALA A 131 21.83 15.91 -8.71
C ALA A 131 21.85 14.94 -9.90
N ILE A 132 22.38 13.73 -9.67
CA ILE A 132 22.23 12.60 -10.57
C ILE A 132 21.30 11.56 -9.92
N MET A 133 20.47 10.95 -10.75
CA MET A 133 19.54 9.90 -10.36
C MET A 133 20.05 8.58 -10.92
N THR A 134 19.90 7.52 -10.14
CA THR A 134 20.13 6.13 -10.60
C THR A 134 18.84 5.35 -10.41
N CYS A 135 18.38 4.69 -11.47
CA CYS A 135 17.23 3.79 -11.42
C CYS A 135 17.67 2.39 -11.01
N TYR A 136 16.88 1.75 -10.14
CA TYR A 136 17.03 0.38 -9.69
C TYR A 136 15.74 -0.41 -9.92
N ASP A 137 15.76 -1.69 -9.59
CA ASP A 137 14.60 -2.57 -9.68
C ASP A 137 13.42 -2.04 -8.84
N ASP A 138 12.21 -2.49 -9.22
CA ASP A 138 10.93 -2.12 -8.58
C ASP A 138 10.63 -0.60 -8.56
N GLY A 139 11.25 0.17 -9.46
CA GLY A 139 11.03 1.61 -9.58
C GLY A 139 11.71 2.44 -8.49
N LEU A 140 12.67 1.86 -7.76
CA LEU A 140 13.48 2.57 -6.79
C LEU A 140 14.45 3.55 -7.49
N VAL A 141 14.45 4.81 -7.07
CA VAL A 141 15.38 5.83 -7.58
C VAL A 141 16.23 6.38 -6.44
N ILE A 142 17.55 6.37 -6.61
CA ILE A 142 18.48 7.01 -5.69
C ILE A 142 18.95 8.34 -6.29
N PHE A 143 18.89 9.39 -5.50
CA PHE A 143 19.36 10.73 -5.87
C PHE A 143 20.70 11.01 -5.18
N TYR A 144 21.73 11.30 -5.96
CA TYR A 144 23.02 11.79 -5.48
C TYR A 144 23.11 13.30 -5.72
N GLY A 145 22.91 14.06 -4.63
CA GLY A 145 23.08 15.51 -4.63
C GLY A 145 24.53 15.94 -4.37
N CYS A 146 24.79 17.23 -4.49
CA CYS A 146 26.06 17.82 -4.06
C CYS A 146 26.22 17.66 -2.55
N GLY A 147 27.34 17.07 -2.12
CA GLY A 147 27.67 16.97 -0.69
C GLY A 147 27.75 18.32 0.00
N SER A 148 27.48 18.35 1.30
CA SER A 148 27.76 19.51 2.14
C SER A 148 29.27 19.61 2.38
N MET A 149 29.82 20.80 2.23
CA MET A 149 31.22 21.09 2.57
C MET A 149 31.25 22.32 3.46
N GLN A 150 32.02 22.24 4.54
CA GLN A 150 32.21 23.34 5.46
C GLN A 150 33.19 24.34 4.83
N PRO A 151 32.79 25.61 4.62
CA PRO A 151 33.72 26.61 4.10
C PRO A 151 34.79 26.94 5.16
N PRO A 152 35.99 27.38 4.74
CA PRO A 152 37.01 27.88 5.66
C PRO A 152 36.49 29.06 6.51
N PRO A 153 37.07 29.31 7.70
CA PRO A 153 36.73 30.48 8.51
C PRO A 153 36.81 31.79 7.69
N GLY A 154 35.80 32.65 7.82
CA GLY A 154 35.70 33.90 7.07
C GLY A 154 35.14 33.77 5.66
N TYR A 155 34.71 32.57 5.22
CA TYR A 155 34.08 32.38 3.91
C TYR A 155 32.66 31.81 4.05
N VAL A 156 31.76 32.19 3.13
CA VAL A 156 30.49 31.50 2.87
C VAL A 156 30.51 30.82 1.51
N MET A 157 29.78 29.71 1.37
CA MET A 157 29.50 29.16 0.05
C MET A 157 28.49 30.03 -0.70
N GLY A 158 28.86 30.46 -1.90
CA GLY A 158 27.92 31.09 -2.84
C GLY A 158 26.98 30.08 -3.49
N GLY A 159 26.10 30.59 -4.37
CA GLY A 159 25.17 29.77 -5.15
C GLY A 159 25.85 28.84 -6.15
N LEU A 160 25.06 27.97 -6.79
CA LEU A 160 25.55 27.09 -7.87
C LEU A 160 26.07 27.94 -9.03
N SER A 161 27.34 27.78 -9.39
CA SER A 161 27.98 28.57 -10.46
C SER A 161 27.46 28.22 -11.86
N ASN A 162 27.04 26.97 -12.08
CA ASN A 162 26.40 26.53 -13.32
C ASN A 162 25.41 25.39 -13.04
N PRO A 163 24.16 25.68 -12.66
CA PRO A 163 23.14 24.67 -12.37
C PRO A 163 22.82 23.78 -13.57
N SER A 164 23.04 24.27 -14.78
CA SER A 164 22.72 23.58 -16.04
C SER A 164 23.79 22.57 -16.45
N ALA A 165 25.01 22.64 -15.92
CA ALA A 165 26.08 21.70 -16.22
C ALA A 165 25.73 20.23 -15.84
N PRO A 166 26.39 19.22 -16.44
CA PRO A 166 26.27 17.83 -15.99
C PRO A 166 26.73 17.66 -14.54
N TYR A 167 26.11 16.74 -13.79
CA TYR A 167 26.63 16.32 -12.49
C TYR A 167 27.98 15.58 -12.68
N PRO A 168 28.98 15.75 -11.79
CA PRO A 168 29.02 16.62 -10.62
C PRO A 168 29.51 18.05 -10.91
N LYS A 169 29.75 18.42 -12.18
CA LYS A 169 30.29 19.75 -12.55
C LYS A 169 29.38 20.90 -12.13
N CYS A 170 28.06 20.68 -12.10
CA CYS A 170 27.12 21.68 -11.60
C CYS A 170 27.23 21.94 -10.08
N CYS A 171 27.92 21.09 -9.31
CA CYS A 171 28.08 21.26 -7.86
C CYS A 171 29.06 22.36 -7.47
N ARG A 172 29.80 22.93 -8.43
CA ARG A 172 30.81 23.95 -8.15
C ARG A 172 30.15 25.22 -7.63
N ARG A 173 30.60 25.66 -6.45
CA ARG A 173 30.17 26.89 -5.78
C ARG A 173 31.39 27.76 -5.48
N PRO A 174 31.31 29.10 -5.65
CA PRO A 174 32.39 29.98 -5.24
C PRO A 174 32.42 30.10 -3.71
N LEU A 175 33.61 30.34 -3.15
CA LEU A 175 33.76 30.79 -1.78
C LEU A 175 33.77 32.32 -1.77
N ILE A 176 32.88 32.92 -0.98
CA ILE A 176 32.73 34.37 -0.85
C ILE A 176 33.32 34.77 0.50
N LEU A 177 34.32 35.64 0.48
CA LEU A 177 34.94 36.17 1.70
C LEU A 177 33.95 37.11 2.41
N ILE A 178 33.75 36.90 3.70
CA ILE A 178 32.98 37.76 4.59
C ILE A 178 33.98 38.75 5.19
N ILE A 179 34.12 39.90 4.54
CA ILE A 179 34.95 41.04 4.99
C ILE A 179 34.07 42.09 5.63
#